data_AF-A0A258B2V3-F1
#
_entry.id   AF-A0A258B2V3-F1
#
_cell.length_a   1.000
_cell.length_b   1.000
_cell.length_c   1.000
_cell.angle_alpha   90.00
_cell.angle_beta   90.00
_cell.angle_gamma   90.00
#
_symmetry.space_group_name_H-M   'P 1'
#
loop_
_entity.id
_entity.type
_entity.pdbx_description
1 polymer ?
#
loop_
_entity_poly.entity_id
_entity_poly.type
_entity_poly.pdbx_seq_one_letter_code
_entity_poly.pdbx_strand_id
1 'polypeptide(L)'
;MKITIATLWFLATSVLALDRPKLQIINTAPRAVEVFWLRPEGGRASNGKIAPGKDTTINTTLGHRFVIVDGAKETEVVSSARAQEFRYGPAAQSQPKQTPDSPSYDMRQISGWTVHVNVKLIESDSPALEKALLLLRAQLDEIVRVVPAKAVVELRKVPLYFSPVYPQEGAHAAYHPSAGWLRDHDHDPAMEKAVEFTNVSIFEAETRRMPNFALHELAHAFHDRVLGFDHHEIEAAFQHAKAAGKYDRVLRQDSERRKRLDKAYAMTNAKEYFAECSEAFFSHNDFFPFTREELRQHDPEMFALLEKLWDTSLKP
;
A
#
# COMPACT_ATOMS: atom_id res chain seq x y z
N MET A 1 7.77 -74.07 3.59
CA MET A 1 8.24 -72.81 4.22
C MET A 1 9.02 -72.01 3.20
N LYS A 2 8.42 -70.94 2.67
CA LYS A 2 9.09 -69.91 1.86
C LYS A 2 9.04 -68.64 2.70
N ILE A 3 10.18 -68.10 3.09
CA ILE A 3 10.27 -66.82 3.79
C ILE A 3 10.88 -65.84 2.80
N THR A 4 10.03 -64.94 2.29
CA THR A 4 10.40 -63.86 1.39
C THR A 4 10.99 -62.72 2.23
N ILE A 5 12.26 -62.40 2.02
CA ILE A 5 12.90 -61.22 2.62
C ILE A 5 12.71 -60.05 1.64
N ALA A 6 11.92 -59.06 2.05
CA ALA A 6 11.78 -57.80 1.33
C ALA A 6 12.95 -56.89 1.68
N THR A 7 13.80 -56.60 0.71
CA THR A 7 14.89 -55.63 0.83
C THR A 7 14.32 -54.23 0.64
N LEU A 8 14.14 -53.49 1.74
CA LEU A 8 13.75 -52.09 1.71
C LEU A 8 14.99 -51.23 1.40
N TRP A 9 15.06 -50.67 0.20
CA TRP A 9 16.04 -49.64 -0.15
C TRP A 9 15.61 -48.32 0.49
N PHE A 10 16.36 -47.84 1.49
CA PHE A 10 16.32 -46.42 1.85
C PHE A 10 17.09 -45.65 0.77
N LEU A 11 16.36 -44.98 -0.13
CA LEU A 11 16.94 -43.87 -0.88
C LEU A 11 17.35 -42.80 0.15
N ALA A 12 18.64 -42.56 0.28
CA ALA A 12 19.15 -41.34 0.88
C ALA A 12 18.66 -40.18 0.01
N THR A 13 17.64 -39.47 0.48
CA THR A 13 17.27 -38.18 -0.09
C THR A 13 18.42 -37.22 0.15
N SER A 14 19.10 -36.86 -0.94
CA SER A 14 19.97 -35.71 -1.01
C SER A 14 19.19 -34.48 -0.54
N VAL A 15 19.48 -34.02 0.68
CA VAL A 15 19.06 -32.71 1.14
C VAL A 15 19.75 -31.69 0.25
N LEU A 16 19.01 -31.17 -0.72
CA LEU A 16 19.40 -29.97 -1.46
C LEU A 16 19.76 -28.90 -0.43
N ALA A 17 21.03 -28.49 -0.41
CA ALA A 17 21.49 -27.40 0.42
C ALA A 17 20.71 -26.13 0.01
N LEU A 18 19.72 -25.76 0.81
CA LEU A 18 19.02 -24.48 0.69
C LEU A 18 20.08 -23.38 0.81
N ASP A 19 20.23 -22.55 -0.24
CA ASP A 19 21.20 -21.46 -0.27
C ASP A 19 20.93 -20.53 0.93
N ARG A 20 21.91 -20.37 1.82
CA ARG A 20 21.74 -19.58 3.05
C ARG A 20 21.59 -18.10 2.69
N PRO A 21 20.77 -17.32 3.44
CA PRO A 21 20.70 -15.87 3.27
C PRO A 21 22.08 -15.20 3.23
N LYS A 22 22.23 -14.18 2.38
CA LYS A 22 23.49 -13.45 2.16
C LYS A 22 23.29 -11.97 2.45
N LEU A 23 24.16 -11.40 3.28
CA LEU A 23 24.25 -9.97 3.55
C LEU A 23 25.55 -9.41 2.96
N GLN A 24 25.43 -8.59 1.92
CA GLN A 24 26.53 -7.81 1.35
C GLN A 24 26.64 -6.47 2.07
N ILE A 25 27.82 -6.11 2.58
CA ILE A 25 28.08 -4.81 3.19
C ILE A 25 29.11 -4.09 2.34
N ILE A 26 28.76 -2.91 1.83
CA ILE A 26 29.63 -2.06 1.00
C ILE A 26 30.03 -0.84 1.82
N ASN A 27 31.34 -0.63 1.98
CA ASN A 27 31.88 0.53 2.65
C ASN A 27 32.12 1.67 1.65
N THR A 28 31.26 2.67 1.65
CA THR A 28 31.42 3.92 0.89
C THR A 28 31.97 5.07 1.75
N ALA A 29 32.29 4.82 3.02
CA ALA A 29 32.96 5.78 3.89
C ALA A 29 34.44 5.95 3.49
N PRO A 30 35.05 7.12 3.81
CA PRO A 30 36.46 7.36 3.51
C PRO A 30 37.43 6.57 4.43
N ARG A 31 36.92 5.84 5.43
CA ARG A 31 37.69 5.06 6.40
C ARG A 31 37.17 3.63 6.50
N ALA A 32 38.05 2.72 6.92
CA ALA A 32 37.70 1.31 7.08
C ALA A 32 36.73 1.12 8.25
N VAL A 33 35.79 0.18 8.10
CA VAL A 33 34.80 -0.16 9.13
C VAL A 33 34.93 -1.60 9.58
N GLU A 34 34.59 -1.86 10.84
CA GLU A 34 34.56 -3.22 11.41
C GLU A 34 33.12 -3.72 11.47
N VAL A 35 32.91 -4.98 11.12
CA VAL A 35 31.59 -5.62 11.18
C VAL A 35 31.60 -6.62 12.31
N PHE A 36 30.57 -6.58 13.15
CA PHE A 36 30.35 -7.59 14.17
C PHE A 36 28.96 -8.21 14.01
N TRP A 37 28.86 -9.52 14.19
CA TRP A 37 27.59 -10.20 14.38
C TRP A 37 27.18 -10.08 15.86
N LEU A 38 25.93 -9.69 16.11
CA LEU A 38 25.36 -9.63 17.45
C LEU A 38 24.71 -10.98 17.78
N ARG A 39 25.17 -11.61 18.85
CA ARG A 39 24.67 -12.92 19.25
C ARG A 39 23.31 -12.80 19.95
N PRO A 40 22.37 -13.73 19.75
CA PRO A 40 21.07 -13.72 20.43
C PRO A 40 21.19 -13.70 21.96
N GLU A 41 22.16 -14.43 22.51
CA GLU A 41 22.45 -14.51 23.94
C GLU A 41 23.21 -13.29 24.52
N GLY A 42 23.52 -12.30 23.68
CA GLY A 42 24.29 -11.11 24.03
C GLY A 42 25.78 -11.20 23.65
N GLY A 43 26.41 -10.04 23.53
CA GLY A 43 27.79 -9.92 23.05
C GLY A 43 27.90 -9.89 21.52
N ARG A 44 29.13 -9.70 21.02
CA ARG A 44 29.41 -9.54 19.59
C ARG A 44 30.58 -10.41 19.13
N ALA A 45 30.48 -10.98 17.94
CA ALA A 45 31.56 -11.73 17.28
C ALA A 45 32.08 -10.93 16.08
N SER A 46 33.40 -10.77 15.96
CA SER A 46 34.00 -10.08 14.81
C SER A 46 33.71 -10.84 13.52
N ASN A 47 33.34 -10.09 12.48
CA ASN A 47 33.07 -10.57 11.13
C ASN A 47 33.98 -9.87 10.09
N GLY A 48 35.13 -9.38 10.55
CA GLY A 48 36.14 -8.74 9.71
C GLY A 48 35.99 -7.24 9.54
N LYS A 49 36.91 -6.69 8.74
CA LYS A 49 37.06 -5.25 8.47
C LYS A 49 36.95 -4.99 6.98
N ILE A 50 36.19 -3.96 6.60
CA ILE A 50 35.94 -3.57 5.21
C ILE A 50 36.67 -2.26 4.93
N ALA A 51 37.65 -2.29 4.03
CA ALA A 51 38.38 -1.10 3.61
C ALA A 51 37.48 -0.11 2.83
N PRO A 52 37.85 1.19 2.74
CA PRO A 52 37.12 2.16 1.92
C PRO A 52 36.94 1.68 0.48
N GLY A 53 35.73 1.81 -0.06
CA GLY A 53 35.37 1.40 -1.42
C GLY A 53 35.35 -0.11 -1.65
N LYS A 54 35.45 -0.92 -0.59
CA LYS A 54 35.36 -2.39 -0.66
C LYS A 54 34.04 -2.88 -0.07
N ASP A 55 33.74 -4.15 -0.33
CA ASP A 55 32.60 -4.85 0.20
C ASP A 55 32.97 -6.22 0.77
N THR A 56 32.05 -6.79 1.55
CA THR A 56 32.11 -8.18 2.00
C THR A 56 30.73 -8.81 1.89
N THR A 57 30.67 -10.13 1.72
CA THR A 57 29.41 -10.89 1.75
C THR A 57 29.44 -11.92 2.87
N ILE A 58 28.42 -11.89 3.72
CA ILE A 58 28.27 -12.73 4.90
C ILE A 58 27.13 -13.72 4.66
N ASN A 59 27.42 -15.02 4.73
CA ASN A 59 26.38 -16.04 4.82
C ASN A 59 25.77 -16.00 6.24
N THR A 60 24.46 -15.83 6.32
CA THR A 60 23.73 -15.56 7.55
C THR A 60 22.37 -16.27 7.56
N THR A 61 21.55 -16.05 8.59
CA THR A 61 20.12 -16.39 8.63
C THR A 61 19.30 -15.11 8.77
N LEU A 62 18.02 -15.20 8.41
CA LEU A 62 17.08 -14.09 8.59
C LEU A 62 16.89 -13.80 10.09
N GLY A 63 16.84 -12.52 10.45
CA GLY A 63 16.77 -12.01 11.82
C GLY A 63 18.13 -11.81 12.49
N HIS A 64 19.25 -12.30 11.92
CA HIS A 64 20.56 -12.00 12.46
C HIS A 64 20.87 -10.50 12.40
N ARG A 65 21.40 -9.98 13.49
CA ARG A 65 21.75 -8.56 13.65
C ARG A 65 23.26 -8.40 13.52
N PHE A 66 23.70 -7.39 12.81
CA PHE A 66 25.10 -7.01 12.68
C PHE A 66 25.26 -5.54 13.04
N VAL A 67 26.44 -5.17 13.50
CA VAL A 67 26.80 -3.77 13.76
C VAL A 67 28.05 -3.42 12.97
N ILE A 68 27.97 -2.32 12.22
CA ILE A 68 29.08 -1.69 11.52
C ILE A 68 29.63 -0.62 12.44
N VAL A 69 30.91 -0.75 12.80
CA VAL A 69 31.61 0.13 13.73
C VAL A 69 32.62 0.98 12.96
N ASP A 70 32.52 2.28 13.14
CA ASP A 70 33.32 3.28 12.47
C ASP A 70 33.87 4.29 13.48
N GLY A 71 34.95 3.91 14.16
CA GLY A 71 35.43 4.59 15.37
C GLY A 71 34.39 4.47 16.49
N ALA A 72 33.88 5.60 16.98
CA ALA A 72 32.84 5.63 18.02
C ALA A 72 31.39 5.50 17.47
N LYS A 73 31.20 5.56 16.14
CA LYS A 73 29.87 5.43 15.53
C LYS A 73 29.57 3.96 15.28
N GLU A 74 28.43 3.51 15.78
CA GLU A 74 27.90 2.19 15.50
C GLU A 74 26.63 2.32 14.66
N THR A 75 26.44 1.43 13.69
CA THR A 75 25.24 1.37 12.85
C THR A 75 24.80 -0.06 12.71
N GLU A 76 23.59 -0.35 13.17
CA GLU A 76 23.04 -1.69 13.14
C GLU A 76 22.38 -2.01 11.79
N VAL A 77 22.52 -3.26 11.35
CA VAL A 77 21.81 -3.83 10.21
C VAL A 77 21.25 -5.20 10.58
N VAL A 78 19.99 -5.44 10.27
CA VAL A 78 19.34 -6.75 10.44
C VAL A 78 19.27 -7.43 9.08
N SER A 79 19.66 -8.70 9.00
CA SER A 79 19.43 -9.52 7.82
C SER A 79 17.94 -9.87 7.73
N SER A 80 17.19 -9.18 6.86
CA SER A 80 15.75 -9.35 6.68
C SER A 80 15.37 -9.93 5.31
N ALA A 81 16.33 -10.04 4.38
CA ALA A 81 16.13 -10.65 3.06
C ALA A 81 17.15 -11.75 2.76
N ARG A 82 16.78 -12.69 1.86
CA ARG A 82 17.66 -13.80 1.42
C ARG A 82 18.93 -13.30 0.70
N ALA A 83 18.84 -12.15 0.04
CA ALA A 83 19.98 -11.42 -0.49
C ALA A 83 19.77 -9.94 -0.15
N GLN A 84 20.62 -9.40 0.72
CA GLN A 84 20.50 -8.02 1.21
C GLN A 84 21.82 -7.31 1.01
N GLU A 85 21.79 -6.07 0.51
CA GLU A 85 22.96 -5.18 0.53
C GLU A 85 22.74 -4.06 1.54
N PHE A 86 23.81 -3.68 2.21
CA PHE A 86 23.85 -2.53 3.10
C PHE A 86 25.05 -1.65 2.73
N ARG A 87 24.80 -0.37 2.42
CA ARG A 87 25.84 0.61 2.10
C ARG A 87 26.13 1.51 3.30
N TYR A 88 27.36 1.48 3.79
CA TYR A 88 27.82 2.31 4.91
C TYR A 88 28.66 3.50 4.40
N GLY A 89 28.21 4.74 4.63
CA GLY A 89 28.96 5.96 4.27
C GLY A 89 28.19 7.27 4.57
N PRO A 90 28.77 8.45 4.24
CA PRO A 90 28.17 9.77 4.48
C PRO A 90 27.02 10.08 3.51
N ALA A 91 25.94 9.32 3.63
CA ALA A 91 24.56 9.55 3.17
C ALA A 91 23.71 8.29 3.45
N ALA A 92 23.98 7.58 4.55
CA ALA A 92 23.24 6.37 4.92
C ALA A 92 21.84 6.74 5.47
N GLN A 93 20.96 7.22 4.61
CA GLN A 93 19.56 6.84 4.65
C GLN A 93 19.44 5.57 3.81
N SER A 94 19.27 4.46 4.50
CA SER A 94 19.08 3.13 3.91
C SER A 94 17.82 3.11 3.05
N GLN A 95 17.99 3.14 1.72
CA GLN A 95 17.03 2.48 0.84
C GLN A 95 17.34 0.97 0.85
N PRO A 96 16.38 0.09 1.13
CA PRO A 96 16.58 -1.34 0.99
C PRO A 96 16.88 -1.67 -0.47
N LYS A 97 17.92 -2.48 -0.72
CA LYS A 97 18.23 -3.00 -2.06
C LYS A 97 17.09 -3.92 -2.50
N GLN A 98 16.39 -3.47 -3.53
CA GLN A 98 15.38 -4.20 -4.28
C GLN A 98 15.92 -5.58 -4.68
N THR A 99 15.15 -6.64 -4.40
CA THR A 99 15.31 -7.91 -5.10
C THR A 99 15.06 -7.70 -6.59
N PRO A 100 15.62 -8.51 -7.50
CA PRO A 100 15.39 -8.39 -8.95
C PRO A 100 13.89 -8.40 -9.36
N ASP A 101 13.03 -8.88 -8.46
CA ASP A 101 11.57 -8.96 -8.63
C ASP A 101 10.78 -7.84 -7.92
N SER A 102 11.42 -6.95 -7.15
CA SER A 102 10.71 -5.81 -6.58
C SER A 102 10.42 -4.78 -7.69
N PRO A 103 9.17 -4.33 -7.86
CA PRO A 103 8.85 -3.37 -8.89
C PRO A 103 9.67 -2.09 -8.71
N SER A 104 10.35 -1.68 -9.79
CA SER A 104 10.97 -0.36 -9.85
C SER A 104 9.87 0.67 -10.14
N TYR A 105 9.95 1.82 -9.48
CA TYR A 105 8.97 2.89 -9.59
C TYR A 105 9.63 4.21 -9.98
N ASP A 106 9.04 4.90 -10.94
CA ASP A 106 9.27 6.32 -11.18
C ASP A 106 8.43 7.14 -10.20
N MET A 107 9.05 8.05 -9.45
CA MET A 107 8.37 8.85 -8.44
C MET A 107 8.04 10.23 -9.00
N ARG A 108 6.75 10.56 -9.04
CA ARG A 108 6.23 11.85 -9.51
C ARG A 108 5.52 12.59 -8.39
N GLN A 109 5.53 13.92 -8.46
CA GLN A 109 4.75 14.77 -7.57
C GLN A 109 3.51 15.27 -8.31
N ILE A 110 2.33 14.89 -7.85
CA ILE A 110 1.05 15.28 -8.46
C ILE A 110 0.15 15.89 -7.37
N SER A 111 -0.17 17.17 -7.52
CA SER A 111 -1.09 17.89 -6.62
C SER A 111 -0.73 17.84 -5.12
N GLY A 112 0.54 17.55 -4.81
CA GLY A 112 1.07 17.40 -3.44
C GLY A 112 1.11 15.96 -2.92
N TRP A 113 0.77 14.97 -3.75
CA TRP A 113 0.96 13.54 -3.49
C TRP A 113 2.23 13.02 -4.16
N THR A 114 2.84 12.04 -3.51
CA THR A 114 3.87 11.20 -4.14
C THR A 114 3.19 10.06 -4.89
N VAL A 115 3.39 10.01 -6.20
CA VAL A 115 2.83 9.01 -7.09
C VAL A 115 3.96 8.12 -7.62
N HIS A 116 3.89 6.84 -7.31
CA HIS A 116 4.83 5.80 -7.74
C HIS A 116 4.27 5.12 -8.99
N VAL A 117 4.93 5.31 -10.13
CA VAL A 117 4.54 4.70 -11.40
C VAL A 117 5.45 3.52 -11.68
N ASN A 118 4.90 2.31 -11.73
CA ASN A 118 5.67 1.11 -12.03
C ASN A 118 6.34 1.26 -13.41
N VAL A 119 7.66 1.05 -13.48
CA VAL A 119 8.43 1.26 -14.72
C VAL A 119 7.91 0.43 -15.89
N LYS A 120 7.29 -0.74 -15.65
CA LYS A 120 6.68 -1.55 -16.71
C LYS A 120 5.57 -0.82 -17.46
N LEU A 121 4.84 0.07 -16.79
CA LEU A 121 3.82 0.90 -17.43
C LEU A 121 4.46 1.97 -18.32
N ILE A 122 5.62 2.49 -17.93
CA ILE A 122 6.39 3.49 -18.69
C ILE A 122 7.05 2.85 -19.91
N GLU A 123 7.70 1.70 -19.72
CA GLU A 123 8.37 0.94 -20.79
C GLU A 123 7.40 0.47 -21.87
N SER A 124 6.12 0.31 -21.52
CA SER A 124 5.07 0.02 -22.49
C SER A 124 4.69 1.22 -23.38
N ASP A 125 5.24 2.42 -23.10
CA ASP A 125 4.98 3.69 -23.78
C ASP A 125 3.48 3.92 -24.08
N SER A 126 2.65 3.71 -23.07
CA SER A 126 1.21 3.65 -23.25
C SER A 126 0.56 5.04 -23.16
N PRO A 127 -0.15 5.52 -24.21
CA PRO A 127 -0.99 6.71 -24.11
C PRO A 127 -2.06 6.62 -23.00
N ALA A 128 -2.44 5.40 -22.60
CA ALA A 128 -3.36 5.19 -21.50
C ALA A 128 -2.78 5.62 -20.15
N LEU A 129 -1.46 5.43 -19.93
CA LEU A 129 -0.79 5.87 -18.71
C LEU A 129 -0.82 7.39 -18.60
N GLU A 130 -0.41 8.10 -19.64
CA GLU A 130 -0.40 9.57 -19.63
C GLU A 130 -1.81 10.14 -19.44
N LYS A 131 -2.82 9.52 -20.06
CA LYS A 131 -4.22 9.87 -19.85
C LYS A 131 -4.68 9.60 -18.42
N ALA A 132 -4.31 8.45 -17.83
CA ALA A 132 -4.65 8.11 -16.45
C ALA A 132 -4.01 9.08 -15.45
N LEU A 133 -2.74 9.48 -15.66
CA LEU A 133 -2.05 10.46 -14.83
C LEU A 133 -2.70 11.85 -14.91
N LEU A 134 -3.14 12.27 -16.10
CA LEU A 134 -3.87 13.52 -16.29
C LEU A 134 -5.22 13.50 -15.54
N LEU A 135 -5.95 12.38 -15.64
CA LEU A 135 -7.23 12.22 -14.95
C LEU A 135 -7.06 12.14 -13.44
N LEU A 136 -6.04 11.42 -12.95
CA LEU A 136 -5.71 11.40 -11.52
C LEU A 136 -5.41 12.81 -11.02
N ARG A 137 -4.63 13.61 -11.75
CA ARG A 137 -4.37 15.00 -11.37
C ARG A 137 -5.66 15.79 -11.23
N ALA A 138 -6.61 15.66 -12.16
CA ALA A 138 -7.90 16.34 -12.07
C ALA A 138 -8.70 15.92 -10.83
N GLN A 139 -8.72 14.61 -10.52
CA GLN A 139 -9.36 14.08 -9.31
C GLN A 139 -8.70 14.63 -8.03
N LEU A 140 -7.37 14.60 -7.95
CA LEU A 140 -6.61 15.12 -6.80
C LEU A 140 -6.74 16.64 -6.63
N ASP A 141 -6.73 17.40 -7.71
CA ASP A 141 -6.95 18.85 -7.69
C ASP A 141 -8.37 19.20 -7.20
N GLU A 142 -9.37 18.41 -7.57
CA GLU A 142 -10.70 18.54 -6.98
C GLU A 142 -10.69 18.26 -5.48
N ILE A 143 -10.05 17.18 -5.03
CA ILE A 143 -9.95 16.86 -3.59
C ILE A 143 -9.36 18.03 -2.81
N VAL A 144 -8.26 18.63 -3.31
CA VAL A 144 -7.63 19.82 -2.68
C VAL A 144 -8.60 21.00 -2.58
N ARG A 145 -9.50 21.14 -3.55
CA ARG A 145 -10.48 22.24 -3.61
C ARG A 145 -11.65 22.03 -2.66
N VAL A 146 -12.14 20.80 -2.50
CA VAL A 146 -13.43 20.52 -1.82
C VAL A 146 -13.29 19.95 -0.42
N VAL A 147 -12.18 19.26 -0.11
CA VAL A 147 -11.95 18.64 1.20
C VAL A 147 -11.27 19.66 2.14
N PRO A 148 -11.61 19.70 3.45
CA PRO A 148 -10.97 20.60 4.40
C PRO A 148 -9.44 20.50 4.36
N ALA A 149 -8.76 21.66 4.32
CA ALA A 149 -7.31 21.73 4.11
C ALA A 149 -6.49 20.89 5.11
N LYS A 150 -6.97 20.76 6.35
CA LYS A 150 -6.33 19.92 7.38
C LYS A 150 -6.42 18.43 7.06
N ALA A 151 -7.58 17.96 6.59
CA ALA A 151 -7.70 16.59 6.11
C ALA A 151 -6.85 16.35 4.86
N VAL A 152 -6.76 17.31 3.93
CA VAL A 152 -5.88 17.23 2.76
C VAL A 152 -4.41 17.04 3.15
N VAL A 153 -3.94 17.65 4.24
CA VAL A 153 -2.57 17.41 4.76
C VAL A 153 -2.35 15.95 5.13
N GLU A 154 -3.34 15.30 5.76
CA GLU A 154 -3.27 13.87 6.09
C GLU A 154 -3.38 12.99 4.85
N LEU A 155 -4.29 13.33 3.91
CA LEU A 155 -4.46 12.59 2.66
C LEU A 155 -3.19 12.58 1.81
N ARG A 156 -2.44 13.69 1.77
CA ARG A 156 -1.16 13.78 1.04
C ARG A 156 -0.04 12.90 1.59
N LYS A 157 -0.18 12.39 2.82
CA LYS A 157 0.75 11.42 3.41
C LYS A 157 0.52 10.00 2.88
N VAL A 158 -0.57 9.77 2.15
CA VAL A 158 -0.89 8.48 1.55
C VAL A 158 -0.13 8.36 0.22
N PRO A 159 0.79 7.40 0.07
CA PRO A 159 1.42 7.14 -1.21
C PRO A 159 0.39 6.63 -2.22
N LEU A 160 0.55 7.01 -3.48
CA LEU A 160 -0.28 6.54 -4.58
C LEU A 160 0.56 5.69 -5.53
N TYR A 161 0.05 4.56 -5.99
CA TYR A 161 0.75 3.63 -6.87
C TYR A 161 -0.02 3.42 -8.17
N PHE A 162 0.68 3.42 -9.29
CA PHE A 162 0.20 2.88 -10.55
C PHE A 162 0.95 1.59 -10.84
N SER A 163 0.19 0.49 -10.97
CA SER A 163 0.71 -0.85 -11.18
C SER A 163 0.06 -1.50 -12.40
N PRO A 164 0.73 -2.46 -13.07
CA PRO A 164 0.06 -3.34 -14.02
C PRO A 164 -1.06 -4.12 -13.33
N VAL A 165 -2.06 -4.55 -14.12
CA VAL A 165 -3.10 -5.47 -13.63
C VAL A 165 -2.47 -6.79 -13.20
N TYR A 166 -2.80 -7.27 -12.01
CA TYR A 166 -2.39 -8.59 -11.55
C TYR A 166 -3.09 -9.68 -12.38
N PRO A 167 -2.40 -10.73 -12.86
CA PRO A 167 -2.98 -11.70 -13.80
C PRO A 167 -4.28 -12.40 -13.35
N GLN A 168 -4.51 -12.49 -12.05
CA GLN A 168 -5.69 -13.14 -11.45
C GLN A 168 -6.76 -12.14 -10.97
N GLU A 169 -6.55 -10.85 -11.20
CA GLU A 169 -7.41 -9.79 -10.69
C GLU A 169 -7.90 -8.89 -11.82
N GLY A 170 -9.06 -8.25 -11.58
CA GLY A 170 -9.56 -7.21 -12.47
C GLY A 170 -8.77 -5.91 -12.28
N ALA A 171 -8.85 -5.03 -13.28
CA ALA A 171 -8.33 -3.67 -13.16
C ALA A 171 -9.21 -2.86 -12.19
N HIS A 172 -8.64 -2.31 -11.13
CA HIS A 172 -9.38 -1.56 -10.11
C HIS A 172 -8.50 -0.49 -9.42
N ALA A 173 -9.11 0.29 -8.52
CA ALA A 173 -8.43 1.09 -7.53
C ALA A 173 -8.68 0.47 -6.16
N ALA A 174 -7.68 0.49 -5.26
CA ALA A 174 -7.83 -0.06 -3.91
C ALA A 174 -6.91 0.64 -2.91
N TYR A 175 -7.41 0.84 -1.69
CA TYR A 175 -6.62 1.12 -0.51
C TYR A 175 -6.16 -0.18 0.18
N HIS A 176 -4.87 -0.24 0.54
CA HIS A 176 -4.25 -1.43 1.12
C HIS A 176 -3.94 -1.27 2.61
N PRO A 177 -4.77 -1.78 3.53
CA PRO A 177 -4.62 -1.49 4.96
C PRO A 177 -3.58 -2.34 5.69
N SER A 178 -3.07 -3.42 5.08
CA SER A 178 -2.22 -4.41 5.74
C SER A 178 -1.18 -5.02 4.81
N ALA A 179 0.09 -4.94 5.20
CA ALA A 179 1.20 -5.63 4.53
C ALA A 179 1.05 -7.15 4.57
N GLY A 180 0.34 -7.70 5.56
CA GLY A 180 0.08 -9.13 5.68
C GLY A 180 -0.79 -9.63 4.53
N TRP A 181 -1.92 -8.97 4.30
CA TRP A 181 -2.82 -9.31 3.20
C TRP A 181 -2.11 -9.22 1.84
N LEU A 182 -1.33 -8.15 1.64
CA LEU A 182 -0.53 -7.96 0.42
C LEU A 182 0.42 -9.14 0.16
N ARG A 183 1.16 -9.61 1.18
CA ARG A 183 2.03 -10.79 1.04
C ARG A 183 1.26 -12.06 0.70
N ASP A 184 0.13 -12.28 1.35
CA ASP A 184 -0.67 -13.49 1.18
C ASP A 184 -1.33 -13.58 -0.21
N HIS A 185 -1.39 -12.46 -0.95
CA HIS A 185 -1.96 -12.37 -2.29
C HIS A 185 -0.90 -12.12 -3.39
N ASP A 186 0.39 -12.19 -3.06
CA ASP A 186 1.52 -11.93 -3.98
C ASP A 186 1.60 -10.46 -4.50
N HIS A 187 1.14 -9.50 -3.69
CA HIS A 187 1.31 -8.06 -3.92
C HIS A 187 2.54 -7.52 -3.17
N ASP A 188 3.02 -6.33 -3.53
CA ASP A 188 4.16 -5.70 -2.85
C ASP A 188 3.74 -5.17 -1.45
N PRO A 189 4.25 -5.75 -0.34
CA PRO A 189 3.92 -5.28 1.00
C PRO A 189 4.37 -3.85 1.31
N ALA A 190 5.24 -3.26 0.50
CA ALA A 190 5.62 -1.85 0.64
C ALA A 190 4.44 -0.89 0.39
N MET A 191 3.36 -1.37 -0.25
CA MET A 191 2.13 -0.60 -0.49
C MET A 191 1.18 -0.58 0.72
N GLU A 192 1.60 -1.06 1.90
CA GLU A 192 0.81 -0.92 3.12
C GLU A 192 0.50 0.55 3.43
N LYS A 193 -0.79 0.81 3.72
CA LYS A 193 -1.40 2.13 3.92
C LYS A 193 -1.28 3.05 2.71
N ALA A 194 -1.21 2.50 1.49
CA ALA A 194 -1.20 3.22 0.23
C ALA A 194 -2.48 2.96 -0.60
N VAL A 195 -2.68 3.77 -1.64
CA VAL A 195 -3.69 3.54 -2.67
C VAL A 195 -3.01 3.06 -3.94
N GLU A 196 -3.54 2.02 -4.56
CA GLU A 196 -3.05 1.45 -5.82
C GLU A 196 -4.10 1.56 -6.92
N PHE A 197 -3.64 1.93 -8.10
CA PHE A 197 -4.41 1.99 -9.35
C PHE A 197 -3.83 0.95 -10.32
N THR A 198 -4.54 -0.16 -10.51
CA THR A 198 -4.26 -1.15 -11.57
C THR A 198 -5.12 -0.91 -12.81
N ASN A 199 -6.10 -0.01 -12.72
CA ASN A 199 -7.09 0.29 -13.75
C ASN A 199 -6.63 1.23 -14.88
N VAL A 200 -5.33 1.34 -15.18
CA VAL A 200 -4.76 2.26 -16.19
C VAL A 200 -5.51 2.22 -17.53
N SER A 201 -5.79 1.01 -18.03
CA SER A 201 -6.45 0.81 -19.33
C SER A 201 -7.91 1.26 -19.38
N ILE A 202 -8.58 1.34 -18.23
CA ILE A 202 -10.00 1.72 -18.11
C ILE A 202 -10.21 2.99 -17.27
N PHE A 203 -9.13 3.68 -16.87
CA PHE A 203 -9.16 4.80 -15.93
C PHE A 203 -10.16 5.89 -16.33
N GLU A 204 -10.27 6.18 -17.63
CA GLU A 204 -11.23 7.15 -18.15
C GLU A 204 -12.68 6.66 -18.07
N ALA A 205 -12.93 5.38 -18.36
CA ALA A 205 -14.27 4.81 -18.22
C ALA A 205 -14.70 4.82 -16.74
N GLU A 206 -13.77 4.47 -15.85
CA GLU A 206 -13.99 4.51 -14.41
C GLU A 206 -14.19 5.95 -13.92
N THR A 207 -13.46 6.94 -14.44
CA THR A 207 -13.69 8.36 -14.12
C THR A 207 -15.08 8.82 -14.60
N ARG A 208 -15.62 8.27 -15.69
CA ARG A 208 -17.00 8.59 -16.09
C ARG A 208 -18.05 7.94 -15.19
N ARG A 209 -17.75 6.77 -14.62
CA ARG A 209 -18.63 6.04 -13.69
C ARG A 209 -18.58 6.67 -12.30
N MET A 210 -17.39 6.75 -11.71
CA MET A 210 -17.04 7.35 -10.42
C MET A 210 -16.11 8.55 -10.66
N PRO A 211 -16.66 9.78 -10.76
CA PRO A 211 -15.88 10.99 -11.09
C PRO A 211 -14.64 11.23 -10.24
N ASN A 212 -14.63 10.75 -9.00
CA ASN A 212 -13.50 10.89 -8.11
C ASN A 212 -13.25 9.61 -7.28
N PHE A 213 -13.05 8.46 -7.93
CA PHE A 213 -12.70 7.23 -7.21
C PHE A 213 -11.37 7.33 -6.44
N ALA A 214 -10.47 8.25 -6.77
CA ALA A 214 -9.32 8.53 -5.91
C ALA A 214 -9.75 9.05 -4.53
N LEU A 215 -10.81 9.86 -4.45
CA LEU A 215 -11.40 10.28 -3.17
C LEU A 215 -11.99 9.09 -2.40
N HIS A 216 -12.62 8.13 -3.08
CA HIS A 216 -13.10 6.90 -2.45
C HIS A 216 -11.98 6.18 -1.69
N GLU A 217 -10.88 5.87 -2.39
CA GLU A 217 -9.75 5.17 -1.80
C GLU A 217 -9.04 6.01 -0.72
N LEU A 218 -8.96 7.33 -0.91
CA LEU A 218 -8.42 8.24 0.10
C LEU A 218 -9.35 8.37 1.31
N ALA A 219 -10.65 8.17 1.18
CA ALA A 219 -11.58 8.11 2.30
C ALA A 219 -11.35 6.83 3.12
N HIS A 220 -11.10 5.68 2.48
CA HIS A 220 -10.62 4.48 3.19
C HIS A 220 -9.32 4.76 3.96
N ALA A 221 -8.38 5.45 3.31
CA ALA A 221 -7.12 5.82 3.95
C ALA A 221 -7.30 6.77 5.15
N PHE A 222 -8.20 7.74 5.05
CA PHE A 222 -8.53 8.65 6.16
C PHE A 222 -9.20 7.91 7.32
N HIS A 223 -10.17 7.04 7.01
CA HIS A 223 -10.84 6.21 7.99
C HIS A 223 -9.84 5.31 8.73
N ASP A 224 -8.89 4.69 8.04
CA ASP A 224 -7.85 3.87 8.67
C ASP A 224 -6.88 4.72 9.50
N ARG A 225 -6.26 5.72 8.87
CA ARG A 225 -5.05 6.39 9.40
C ARG A 225 -5.34 7.50 10.39
N VAL A 226 -6.53 8.13 10.30
CA VAL A 226 -6.89 9.29 11.11
C VAL A 226 -7.98 8.94 12.11
N LEU A 227 -9.03 8.24 11.67
CA LEU A 227 -10.18 7.91 12.51
C LEU A 227 -10.02 6.58 13.26
N GLY A 228 -9.40 5.59 12.62
CA GLY A 228 -9.43 4.18 13.01
C GLY A 228 -10.62 3.45 12.39
N PHE A 229 -10.42 2.27 11.80
CA PHE A 229 -11.50 1.48 11.19
C PHE A 229 -12.55 0.96 12.18
N ASP A 230 -12.28 1.02 13.48
CA ASP A 230 -13.19 0.67 14.56
C ASP A 230 -13.98 1.91 15.08
N HIS A 231 -14.05 2.99 14.30
CA HIS A 231 -14.74 4.21 14.68
C HIS A 231 -16.24 3.97 14.92
N HIS A 232 -16.60 3.88 16.21
CA HIS A 232 -17.93 3.48 16.67
C HIS A 232 -19.09 4.30 16.10
N GLU A 233 -18.93 5.61 15.87
CA GLU A 233 -20.02 6.43 15.29
C GLU A 233 -20.29 6.06 13.82
N ILE A 234 -19.27 5.67 13.05
CA ILE A 234 -19.43 5.24 11.66
C ILE A 234 -20.14 3.87 11.64
N GLU A 235 -19.71 2.95 12.50
CA GLU A 235 -20.36 1.64 12.62
C GLU A 235 -21.82 1.77 13.05
N ALA A 236 -22.13 2.64 14.03
CA ALA A 236 -23.50 2.87 14.48
C ALA A 236 -24.39 3.44 13.37
N ALA A 237 -23.92 4.47 12.65
CA ALA A 237 -24.65 5.06 11.52
C ALA A 237 -24.87 4.02 10.41
N PHE A 238 -23.85 3.22 10.08
CA PHE A 238 -23.94 2.13 9.11
C PHE A 238 -25.03 1.11 9.49
N GLN A 239 -25.02 0.62 10.74
CA GLN A 239 -26.01 -0.36 11.19
C GLN A 239 -27.43 0.22 11.17
N HIS A 240 -27.60 1.49 11.52
CA HIS A 240 -28.89 2.16 11.43
C HIS A 240 -29.38 2.29 9.98
N ALA A 241 -28.52 2.77 9.07
CA ALA A 241 -28.84 2.89 7.64
C ALA A 241 -29.19 1.53 7.01
N LYS A 242 -28.44 0.48 7.39
CA LYS A 242 -28.67 -0.90 6.95
C LYS A 242 -30.00 -1.46 7.48
N ALA A 243 -30.31 -1.25 8.77
CA ALA A 243 -31.56 -1.68 9.36
C ALA A 243 -32.77 -0.96 8.76
N ALA A 244 -32.60 0.31 8.37
CA ALA A 244 -33.65 1.10 7.72
C ALA A 244 -33.90 0.73 6.24
N GLY A 245 -33.02 -0.06 5.61
CA GLY A 245 -33.16 -0.51 4.22
C GLY A 245 -33.07 0.61 3.18
N LYS A 246 -32.62 1.82 3.56
CA LYS A 246 -32.61 3.02 2.69
C LYS A 246 -31.81 2.82 1.40
N TYR A 247 -30.78 1.98 1.48
CA TYR A 247 -29.81 1.73 0.42
C TYR A 247 -30.01 0.38 -0.31
N ASP A 248 -31.05 -0.39 0.04
CA ASP A 248 -31.25 -1.73 -0.53
C ASP A 248 -31.65 -1.72 -2.01
N ARG A 249 -32.22 -0.61 -2.48
CA ARG A 249 -32.65 -0.45 -3.87
C ARG A 249 -32.56 1.00 -4.31
N VAL A 250 -31.37 1.41 -4.75
CA VAL A 250 -31.06 2.78 -5.17
C VAL A 250 -30.63 2.80 -6.64
N LEU A 251 -30.63 3.97 -7.27
CA LEU A 251 -30.12 4.11 -8.62
C LEU A 251 -28.59 4.00 -8.61
N ARG A 252 -28.04 3.19 -9.51
CA ARG A 252 -26.62 3.15 -9.87
C ARG A 252 -26.45 3.61 -11.31
N GLN A 253 -25.45 4.45 -11.57
CA GLN A 253 -25.07 4.92 -12.89
C GLN A 253 -23.78 4.25 -13.37
N ASP A 254 -23.72 3.84 -14.64
CA ASP A 254 -22.48 3.32 -15.24
C ASP A 254 -21.70 4.40 -16.03
N SER A 255 -20.56 4.01 -16.60
CA SER A 255 -19.68 4.89 -17.40
C SER A 255 -20.32 5.43 -18.69
N GLU A 256 -21.45 4.87 -19.12
CA GLU A 256 -22.25 5.31 -20.27
C GLU A 256 -23.49 6.12 -19.83
N ARG A 257 -23.56 6.49 -18.54
CA ARG A 257 -24.67 7.23 -17.92
C ARG A 257 -25.99 6.46 -17.90
N ARG A 258 -25.98 5.15 -18.13
CA ARG A 258 -27.17 4.31 -17.99
C ARG A 258 -27.43 4.11 -16.51
N LYS A 259 -28.70 4.23 -16.10
CA LYS A 259 -29.12 4.05 -14.71
C LYS A 259 -29.91 2.77 -14.55
N ARG A 260 -29.66 2.04 -13.47
CA ARG A 260 -30.46 0.89 -13.04
C ARG A 260 -30.65 0.89 -11.53
N LEU A 261 -31.65 0.16 -11.04
CA LEU A 261 -31.78 -0.07 -9.60
C LEU A 261 -30.84 -1.19 -9.16
N ASP A 262 -30.15 -0.99 -8.06
CA ASP A 262 -29.18 -1.92 -7.49
C ASP A 262 -29.11 -1.73 -5.96
N LYS A 263 -28.48 -2.65 -5.25
CA LYS A 263 -28.13 -2.43 -3.83
C LYS A 263 -26.90 -1.54 -3.75
N ALA A 264 -26.92 -0.51 -2.92
CA ALA A 264 -25.78 0.41 -2.83
C ALA A 264 -24.53 -0.31 -2.34
N TYR A 265 -23.37 -0.02 -2.94
CA TYR A 265 -22.10 -0.61 -2.53
C TYR A 265 -21.72 -0.25 -1.09
N ALA A 266 -22.16 0.93 -0.66
CA ALA A 266 -22.14 1.42 0.72
C ALA A 266 -22.67 0.40 1.75
N MET A 267 -23.54 -0.55 1.36
CA MET A 267 -24.11 -1.56 2.27
C MET A 267 -23.24 -2.81 2.46
N THR A 268 -22.05 -2.85 1.87
CA THR A 268 -21.10 -3.96 2.04
C THR A 268 -20.57 -4.02 3.46
N ASN A 269 -20.05 -2.91 3.97
CA ASN A 269 -19.56 -2.73 5.33
C ASN A 269 -19.45 -1.23 5.68
N ALA A 270 -19.16 -0.90 6.94
CA ALA A 270 -19.07 0.48 7.41
C ALA A 270 -17.94 1.30 6.74
N LYS A 271 -16.90 0.66 6.21
CA LYS A 271 -15.82 1.34 5.48
C LYS A 271 -16.32 1.82 4.11
N GLU A 272 -16.99 0.93 3.36
CA GLU A 272 -17.62 1.32 2.07
C GLU A 272 -18.70 2.36 2.28
N TYR A 273 -19.50 2.23 3.35
CA TYR A 273 -20.49 3.24 3.71
C TYR A 273 -19.86 4.63 3.91
N PHE A 274 -18.73 4.70 4.62
CA PHE A 274 -17.99 5.94 4.80
C PHE A 274 -17.42 6.49 3.49
N ALA A 275 -16.80 5.65 2.67
CA ALA A 275 -16.16 6.06 1.42
C ALA A 275 -17.18 6.56 0.38
N GLU A 276 -18.22 5.78 0.11
CA GLU A 276 -19.30 6.12 -0.84
C GLU A 276 -20.04 7.40 -0.44
N CYS A 277 -20.37 7.55 0.85
CA CYS A 277 -21.02 8.77 1.32
C CYS A 277 -20.06 9.98 1.28
N SER A 278 -18.74 9.78 1.46
CA SER A 278 -17.75 10.85 1.30
C SER A 278 -17.63 11.32 -0.15
N GLU A 279 -17.75 10.43 -1.13
CA GLU A 279 -17.83 10.80 -2.55
C GLU A 279 -19.05 11.67 -2.83
N ALA A 280 -20.24 11.25 -2.39
CA ALA A 280 -21.46 12.05 -2.54
C ALA A 280 -21.33 13.41 -1.83
N PHE A 281 -20.68 13.45 -0.66
CA PHE A 281 -20.55 14.66 0.15
C PHE A 281 -19.61 15.71 -0.47
N PHE A 282 -18.50 15.31 -1.08
CA PHE A 282 -17.49 16.24 -1.60
C PHE A 282 -17.47 16.39 -3.13
N SER A 283 -17.91 15.37 -3.86
CA SER A 283 -17.89 15.32 -5.33
C SER A 283 -19.20 14.69 -5.83
N HIS A 284 -19.11 13.58 -6.56
CA HIS A 284 -20.25 12.86 -7.11
C HIS A 284 -20.05 11.35 -6.99
N ASN A 285 -21.05 10.64 -6.47
CA ASN A 285 -21.03 9.19 -6.37
C ASN A 285 -21.65 8.53 -7.62
N ASP A 286 -21.39 7.23 -7.85
CA ASP A 286 -22.04 6.42 -8.90
C ASP A 286 -23.30 5.69 -8.41
N PHE A 287 -23.52 5.61 -7.09
CA PHE A 287 -24.78 5.21 -6.47
C PHE A 287 -25.52 6.41 -5.88
N PHE A 288 -26.86 6.38 -5.91
CA PHE A 288 -27.67 7.35 -5.18
C PHE A 288 -27.51 7.12 -3.66
N PRO A 289 -27.34 8.17 -2.84
CA PRO A 289 -27.33 9.59 -3.21
C PRO A 289 -26.08 9.98 -4.00
N PHE A 290 -26.25 10.66 -5.14
CA PHE A 290 -25.14 10.98 -6.03
C PHE A 290 -24.43 12.27 -5.61
N THR A 291 -25.12 13.15 -4.90
CA THR A 291 -24.65 14.51 -4.57
C THR A 291 -24.82 14.82 -3.09
N ARG A 292 -24.15 15.89 -2.65
CA ARG A 292 -24.16 16.35 -1.26
C ARG A 292 -25.58 16.67 -0.76
N GLU A 293 -26.40 17.28 -1.61
CA GLU A 293 -27.78 17.65 -1.26
C GLU A 293 -28.69 16.41 -1.18
N GLU A 294 -28.53 15.46 -2.12
CA GLU A 294 -29.26 14.19 -2.05
C GLU A 294 -28.86 13.39 -0.81
N LEU A 295 -27.57 13.39 -0.44
CA LEU A 295 -27.09 12.73 0.79
C LEU A 295 -27.71 13.38 2.03
N ARG A 296 -27.76 14.71 2.10
CA ARG A 296 -28.39 15.44 3.21
C ARG A 296 -29.85 15.04 3.41
N GLN A 297 -30.58 14.84 2.32
CA GLN A 297 -31.99 14.48 2.36
C GLN A 297 -32.21 12.98 2.65
N HIS A 298 -31.42 12.12 2.03
CA HIS A 298 -31.57 10.67 2.11
C HIS A 298 -31.03 10.09 3.43
N ASP A 299 -29.87 10.59 3.87
CA ASP A 299 -29.18 10.18 5.07
C ASP A 299 -28.63 11.38 5.87
N PRO A 300 -29.53 12.15 6.54
CA PRO A 300 -29.14 13.32 7.30
C PRO A 300 -28.22 13.00 8.50
N GLU A 301 -28.29 11.78 9.04
CA GLU A 301 -27.41 11.33 10.12
C GLU A 301 -25.97 11.20 9.63
N MET A 302 -25.77 10.47 8.52
CA MET A 302 -24.45 10.34 7.91
C MET A 302 -23.92 11.67 7.40
N PHE A 303 -24.78 12.52 6.84
CA PHE A 303 -24.41 13.86 6.42
C PHE A 303 -23.81 14.68 7.58
N ALA A 304 -24.49 14.72 8.73
CA ALA A 304 -24.00 15.43 9.91
C ALA A 304 -22.72 14.80 10.47
N LEU A 305 -22.61 13.47 10.43
CA LEU A 305 -21.41 12.76 10.85
C LEU A 305 -20.21 13.11 9.95
N LEU A 306 -20.38 13.16 8.63
CA LEU A 306 -19.33 13.57 7.70
C LEU A 306 -18.90 15.02 7.91
N GLU A 307 -19.83 15.94 8.18
CA GLU A 307 -19.49 17.32 8.55
C GLU A 307 -18.59 17.37 9.76
N LYS A 308 -18.92 16.59 10.81
CA LYS A 308 -18.09 16.48 12.01
C LYS A 308 -16.74 15.86 11.70
N LEU A 309 -16.69 14.67 11.11
CA LEU A 309 -15.46 13.88 10.98
C LEU A 309 -14.46 14.49 10.00
N TRP A 310 -14.91 15.04 8.88
CA TRP A 310 -13.98 15.68 7.95
C TRP A 310 -13.55 17.09 8.39
N ASP A 311 -14.33 17.75 9.24
CA ASP A 311 -13.93 19.00 9.90
C ASP A 311 -13.12 18.75 11.18
N THR A 312 -13.02 17.50 11.67
CA THR A 312 -12.17 17.22 12.83
C THR A 312 -10.73 17.56 12.55
N SER A 313 -10.39 18.69 13.16
CA SER A 313 -9.09 19.20 13.43
C SER A 313 -8.81 19.03 14.92
N LEU A 314 -7.52 18.81 15.23
CA LEU A 314 -6.91 18.75 16.57
C LEU A 314 -7.00 17.39 17.30
N LYS A 315 -5.95 16.58 17.14
CA LYS A 315 -5.15 16.28 18.34
C LYS A 315 -3.94 17.21 18.31
N PRO A 316 -3.68 18.02 19.36
CA PRO A 316 -2.33 18.54 19.57
C PRO A 316 -1.32 17.40 19.74
#